data_AF-A0A075GVH9-F1
#
_entry.id   AF-A0A075GVH9-F1
#
_cell.length_a   1.000
_cell.length_b   1.000
_cell.length_c   1.000
_cell.angle_alpha   90.00
_cell.angle_beta   90.00
_cell.angle_gamma   90.00
#
_symmetry.space_group_name_H-M   'P 1'
#
loop_
_entity.id
_entity.type
_entity.pdbx_description
1 polymer ?
#
loop_
_entity_poly.entity_id
_entity_poly.type
_entity_poly.pdbx_seq_one_letter_code
_entity_poly.pdbx_strand_id
1 'polypeptide(L)'
;MDGKLIPIAEGERKQFGESMTMHIEKTLGMNFEKLRVASIVQQGELSSIIKAKGKEFKELLNAIIGIDKLDTALASMRTVQREFRTYIQEKFGYDDTQIQLLENKITEYENESENAQPRLEQLATEKETQESLISKLEKQIQDDSSKESQLKELESRKKEWQEYAMHIIKSIKNEVAEKEEIVNECKPCFVISKNRNEIETKINESQKKLSAIESELSDLEKKQVRLEEHEELAEKLVLKDGKCPVCDSSVDHLKPLFQKKHIENEIEGIKKKVTELENDKDELEQNTVKLSHELEKAKKAETILSTHKIKNESQLDEIIAEIKMKVKQMQKIPLTVNSGQLVETATLDSHAKTIYENIVSLETSTKGFDQQKFLENIQSRESSRHRLSQINQEYGEISGKSKQVKMELDKLGSTLKELKHVKGYVTELELIQKNVYEREGPVSKSLRSWALEIISQKASEYLENLNTKIQRISLSEKTRDVNISCYSRNAVLDLESLSGGEQVSVALALRLGMSHLLGASNLNFMILDEPTAHLDSERRKSLVNVLSQLINLKEDDSSMQFIIITHDAEIFDDSSVENIYKFESAPDGTIVNRL
;
A
#
# COMPACT_ATOMS: atom_id res chain seq x y z
N MET A 1 -51.61 -60.31 -21.69
CA MET A 1 -50.98 -60.43 -20.36
C MET A 1 -51.68 -61.56 -19.63
N ASP A 2 -50.93 -62.51 -19.06
CA ASP A 2 -51.42 -63.81 -18.58
C ASP A 2 -52.31 -63.77 -17.33
N GLY A 3 -53.32 -62.89 -17.28
CA GLY A 3 -54.51 -62.94 -16.40
C GLY A 3 -54.28 -63.04 -14.88
N LYS A 4 -53.03 -63.07 -14.41
CA LYS A 4 -52.69 -63.21 -13.01
C LYS A 4 -52.89 -61.87 -12.33
N LEU A 5 -53.97 -61.78 -11.57
CA LEU A 5 -54.23 -60.70 -10.62
C LEU A 5 -53.03 -60.59 -9.67
N ILE A 6 -52.32 -59.46 -9.72
CA ILE A 6 -51.25 -59.15 -8.77
C ILE A 6 -51.92 -58.42 -7.59
N PRO A 7 -51.89 -58.98 -6.36
CA PRO A 7 -52.47 -58.31 -5.21
C PRO A 7 -51.62 -57.07 -4.88
N ILE A 8 -52.24 -55.89 -4.95
CA ILE A 8 -51.56 -54.61 -4.74
C ILE A 8 -51.59 -54.20 -3.26
N ALA A 9 -52.61 -54.63 -2.50
CA ALA A 9 -52.72 -54.51 -1.04
C ALA A 9 -53.67 -55.58 -0.48
N GLU A 10 -53.39 -56.12 0.71
CA GLU A 10 -54.22 -57.14 1.38
C GLU A 10 -54.31 -56.88 2.89
N GLY A 11 -55.54 -56.87 3.43
CA GLY A 11 -55.83 -56.64 4.86
C GLY A 11 -55.82 -55.16 5.31
N GLU A 12 -56.44 -54.88 6.47
CA GLU A 12 -56.55 -53.53 7.06
C GLU A 12 -55.31 -53.08 7.86
N ARG A 13 -54.25 -53.89 7.96
CA ARG A 13 -53.15 -53.60 8.89
C ARG A 13 -52.04 -52.76 8.25
N LYS A 14 -51.82 -51.58 8.84
CA LYS A 14 -50.69 -50.64 8.66
C LYS A 14 -49.31 -51.25 9.00
N GLN A 15 -48.94 -52.41 8.48
CA GLN A 15 -47.63 -53.00 8.78
C GLN A 15 -46.49 -52.46 7.91
N PHE A 16 -46.79 -51.73 6.81
CA PHE A 16 -45.77 -51.16 5.91
C PHE A 16 -46.02 -49.71 5.51
N GLY A 17 -46.71 -48.92 6.34
CA GLY A 17 -46.86 -47.47 6.14
C GLY A 17 -47.91 -47.05 5.10
N GLU A 18 -48.32 -47.92 4.17
CA GLU A 18 -49.41 -47.66 3.23
C GLU A 18 -50.67 -48.48 3.61
N SER A 19 -51.80 -47.79 3.76
CA SER A 19 -53.11 -48.40 4.02
C SER A 19 -53.76 -48.81 2.70
N MET A 20 -54.50 -49.94 2.68
CA MET A 20 -55.36 -50.32 1.55
C MET A 20 -56.26 -49.14 1.11
N THR A 21 -56.80 -48.39 2.07
CA THR A 21 -57.57 -47.16 1.80
C THR A 21 -56.76 -46.18 0.96
N MET A 22 -55.54 -45.83 1.36
CA MET A 22 -54.71 -44.84 0.67
C MET A 22 -54.38 -45.27 -0.76
N HIS A 23 -54.17 -46.57 -0.99
CA HIS A 23 -53.91 -47.11 -2.32
C HIS A 23 -55.16 -47.04 -3.21
N ILE A 24 -56.34 -47.38 -2.67
CA ILE A 24 -57.63 -47.25 -3.36
C ILE A 24 -57.88 -45.78 -3.71
N GLU A 25 -57.68 -44.86 -2.77
CA GLU A 25 -57.86 -43.42 -2.98
C GLU A 25 -56.93 -42.87 -4.07
N LYS A 26 -55.67 -43.30 -4.08
CA LYS A 26 -54.70 -42.93 -5.12
C LYS A 26 -55.10 -43.48 -6.50
N THR A 27 -55.65 -44.69 -6.56
CA THR A 27 -56.04 -45.36 -7.81
C THR A 27 -57.30 -44.73 -8.40
N LEU A 28 -58.31 -44.48 -7.56
CA LEU A 28 -59.60 -43.93 -7.97
C LEU A 28 -59.58 -42.40 -8.04
N GLY A 29 -58.63 -41.74 -7.38
CA GLY A 29 -58.54 -40.28 -7.29
C GLY A 29 -59.59 -39.65 -6.38
N MET A 30 -60.30 -40.44 -5.57
CA MET A 30 -61.36 -39.99 -4.66
C MET A 30 -61.26 -40.73 -3.33
N ASN A 31 -61.56 -40.03 -2.23
CA ASN A 31 -61.66 -40.65 -0.92
C ASN A 31 -62.96 -41.47 -0.78
N PHE A 32 -63.03 -42.34 0.24
CA PHE A 32 -64.21 -43.19 0.45
C PHE A 32 -65.51 -42.38 0.61
N GLU A 33 -65.45 -41.23 1.27
CA GLU A 33 -66.61 -40.34 1.43
C GLU A 33 -67.13 -39.81 0.09
N LYS A 34 -66.24 -39.32 -0.78
CA LYS A 34 -66.57 -38.85 -2.14
C LYS A 34 -67.09 -40.01 -3.00
N LEU A 35 -66.47 -41.19 -2.89
CA LEU A 35 -66.89 -42.39 -3.61
C LEU A 35 -68.30 -42.85 -3.21
N ARG A 36 -68.64 -42.77 -1.91
CA ARG A 36 -70.00 -43.03 -1.42
C ARG A 36 -71.01 -42.05 -2.02
N VAL A 37 -70.69 -40.76 -2.12
CA VAL A 37 -71.67 -39.82 -2.70
C VAL A 37 -71.78 -39.97 -4.23
N ALA A 38 -70.68 -40.25 -4.92
CA ALA A 38 -70.62 -40.36 -6.38
C ALA A 38 -71.19 -41.67 -6.94
N SER A 39 -70.82 -42.82 -6.36
CA SER A 39 -70.99 -44.14 -6.98
C SER A 39 -71.67 -45.15 -6.06
N ILE A 40 -71.49 -45.12 -4.73
CA ILE A 40 -72.08 -46.10 -3.81
C ILE A 40 -73.20 -45.49 -2.96
N VAL A 41 -74.44 -45.68 -3.37
CA VAL A 41 -75.61 -45.18 -2.62
C VAL A 41 -76.13 -46.26 -1.68
N GLN A 42 -76.01 -46.03 -0.37
CA GLN A 42 -76.56 -46.93 0.65
C GLN A 42 -78.08 -46.75 0.81
N GLN A 43 -78.74 -47.73 1.41
CA GLN A 43 -80.17 -47.66 1.70
C GLN A 43 -80.52 -46.37 2.47
N GLY A 44 -81.52 -45.64 1.99
CA GLY A 44 -81.97 -44.37 2.58
C GLY A 44 -81.07 -43.16 2.30
N GLU A 45 -79.87 -43.36 1.75
CA GLU A 45 -78.97 -42.27 1.36
C GLU A 45 -79.31 -41.69 -0.01
N LEU A 46 -80.32 -42.19 -0.73
CA LEU A 46 -80.69 -41.64 -2.04
C LEU A 46 -81.00 -40.13 -1.96
N SER A 47 -81.61 -39.61 -0.90
CA SER A 47 -81.83 -38.16 -0.77
C SER A 47 -80.62 -37.36 -0.28
N SER A 48 -79.47 -37.99 0.02
CA SER A 48 -78.31 -37.31 0.59
C SER A 48 -77.68 -36.28 -0.34
N ILE A 49 -77.68 -36.51 -1.66
CA ILE A 49 -77.06 -35.60 -2.64
C ILE A 49 -77.76 -34.24 -2.75
N ILE A 50 -79.09 -34.22 -2.54
CA ILE A 50 -79.89 -32.99 -2.53
C ILE A 50 -79.90 -32.32 -1.14
N LYS A 51 -79.58 -33.07 -0.08
CA LYS A 51 -79.47 -32.59 1.31
C LYS A 51 -78.05 -32.18 1.69
N ALA A 52 -77.05 -32.59 0.90
CA ALA A 52 -75.66 -32.23 1.07
C ALA A 52 -75.51 -30.71 1.01
N LYS A 53 -74.62 -30.14 1.83
CA LYS A 53 -74.36 -28.70 1.77
C LYS A 53 -73.78 -28.37 0.40
N GLY A 54 -74.15 -27.23 -0.20
CA GLY A 54 -73.69 -26.86 -1.55
C GLY A 54 -72.16 -26.90 -1.74
N LYS A 55 -71.40 -26.72 -0.66
CA LYS A 55 -69.95 -26.93 -0.59
C LYS A 55 -69.53 -28.38 -0.81
N GLU A 56 -70.19 -29.35 -0.16
CA GLU A 56 -69.89 -30.78 -0.31
C GLU A 56 -70.15 -31.25 -1.75
N PHE A 57 -71.23 -30.75 -2.37
CA PHE A 57 -71.51 -30.98 -3.78
C PHE A 57 -70.44 -30.36 -4.69
N LYS A 58 -69.96 -29.15 -4.39
CA LYS A 58 -68.85 -28.52 -5.13
C LYS A 58 -67.55 -29.32 -5.02
N GLU A 59 -67.20 -29.82 -3.84
CA GLU A 59 -66.01 -30.67 -3.63
C GLU A 59 -66.13 -32.02 -4.37
N LEU A 60 -67.32 -32.61 -4.36
CA LEU A 60 -67.61 -33.84 -5.10
C LEU A 60 -67.46 -33.62 -6.60
N LEU A 61 -68.06 -32.55 -7.13
CA LEU A 61 -67.93 -32.17 -8.53
C LEU A 61 -66.46 -32.03 -8.91
N ASN A 62 -65.68 -31.27 -8.13
CA ASN A 62 -64.25 -31.05 -8.35
C ASN A 62 -63.46 -32.36 -8.42
N ALA A 63 -63.80 -33.34 -7.60
CA ALA A 63 -63.17 -34.65 -7.63
C ALA A 63 -63.51 -35.42 -8.93
N ILE A 64 -64.78 -35.41 -9.34
CA ILE A 64 -65.27 -36.11 -10.55
C ILE A 64 -64.60 -35.56 -11.81
N ILE A 65 -64.52 -34.24 -11.94
CA ILE A 65 -63.91 -33.59 -13.11
C ILE A 65 -62.38 -33.47 -13.01
N GLY A 66 -61.78 -33.97 -11.93
CA GLY A 66 -60.34 -34.01 -11.75
C GLY A 66 -59.66 -32.68 -11.41
N ILE A 67 -60.39 -31.69 -10.87
CA ILE A 67 -59.78 -30.44 -10.38
C ILE A 67 -58.77 -30.71 -9.25
N ASP A 68 -58.97 -31.75 -8.44
CA ASP A 68 -58.00 -32.17 -7.41
C ASP A 68 -56.61 -32.49 -8.00
N LYS A 69 -56.55 -32.93 -9.28
CA LYS A 69 -55.29 -33.14 -10.01
C LYS A 69 -54.61 -31.80 -10.36
N LEU A 70 -55.38 -30.76 -10.64
CA LEU A 70 -54.86 -29.40 -10.87
C LEU A 70 -54.27 -28.81 -9.58
N ASP A 71 -54.92 -29.04 -8.43
CA ASP A 71 -54.38 -28.64 -7.12
C ASP A 71 -53.04 -29.33 -6.82
N THR A 72 -52.92 -30.61 -7.17
CA THR A 72 -51.66 -31.36 -7.05
C THR A 72 -50.60 -30.79 -7.99
N ALA A 73 -50.95 -30.53 -9.26
CA ALA A 73 -50.05 -29.93 -10.24
C ALA A 73 -49.58 -28.54 -9.81
N LEU A 74 -50.47 -27.73 -9.22
CA LEU A 74 -50.17 -26.41 -8.66
C LEU A 74 -49.11 -26.51 -7.56
N ALA A 75 -49.25 -27.45 -6.63
CA ALA A 75 -48.29 -27.69 -5.57
C ALA A 75 -46.92 -28.14 -6.11
N SER A 76 -46.91 -29.09 -7.04
CA SER A 76 -45.68 -29.53 -7.71
C SER A 76 -44.99 -28.40 -8.48
N MET A 77 -45.76 -27.55 -9.16
CA MET A 77 -45.22 -26.42 -9.93
C MET A 77 -44.54 -25.38 -9.04
N ARG A 78 -45.09 -25.10 -7.85
CA ARG A 78 -44.44 -24.21 -6.86
C ARG A 78 -43.08 -24.74 -6.43
N THR A 79 -42.98 -26.05 -6.21
CA THR A 79 -41.71 -26.71 -5.89
C THR A 79 -40.71 -26.57 -7.04
N VAL A 80 -41.14 -26.85 -8.27
CA VAL A 80 -40.29 -26.72 -9.47
C VAL A 80 -39.80 -25.27 -9.64
N GLN A 81 -40.67 -24.27 -9.50
CA GLN A 81 -40.28 -22.86 -9.60
C GLN A 81 -39.26 -22.46 -8.53
N ARG A 82 -39.46 -22.91 -7.28
CA ARG A 82 -38.52 -22.64 -6.19
C ARG A 82 -37.16 -23.25 -6.47
N GLU A 83 -37.12 -24.53 -6.84
CA GLU A 83 -35.87 -25.25 -7.14
C GLU A 83 -35.15 -24.68 -8.35
N PHE A 84 -35.91 -24.27 -9.39
CA PHE A 84 -35.36 -23.57 -10.53
C PHE A 84 -34.70 -22.24 -10.13
N ARG A 85 -35.38 -21.41 -9.32
CA ARG A 85 -34.80 -20.17 -8.79
C ARG A 85 -33.55 -20.43 -7.95
N THR A 86 -33.56 -21.45 -7.09
CA THR A 86 -32.38 -21.85 -6.30
C THR A 86 -31.21 -22.24 -7.21
N TYR A 87 -31.45 -23.05 -8.25
CA TYR A 87 -30.43 -23.43 -9.22
C TYR A 87 -29.83 -22.21 -9.95
N ILE A 88 -30.68 -21.27 -10.38
CA ILE A 88 -30.24 -20.03 -11.03
C ILE A 88 -29.39 -19.18 -10.06
N GLN A 89 -29.84 -19.03 -8.81
CA GLN A 89 -29.11 -18.33 -7.75
C GLN A 89 -27.73 -18.94 -7.50
N GLU A 90 -27.62 -20.27 -7.42
CA GLU A 90 -26.34 -20.96 -7.22
C GLU A 90 -25.41 -20.81 -8.42
N LYS A 91 -25.95 -20.86 -9.65
CA LYS A 91 -25.16 -20.77 -10.88
C LYS A 91 -24.65 -19.36 -11.17
N PHE A 92 -25.48 -18.34 -10.93
CA PHE A 92 -25.20 -16.97 -11.34
C PHE A 92 -24.97 -16.00 -10.17
N GLY A 93 -25.27 -16.42 -8.93
CA GLY A 93 -25.22 -15.57 -7.74
C GLY A 93 -26.44 -14.65 -7.58
N TYR A 94 -27.41 -14.73 -8.49
CA TYR A 94 -28.60 -13.89 -8.55
C TYR A 94 -29.78 -14.67 -9.14
N ASP A 95 -31.01 -14.28 -8.82
CA ASP A 95 -32.24 -14.81 -9.40
C ASP A 95 -33.04 -13.76 -10.19
N ASP A 96 -34.20 -14.16 -10.72
CA ASP A 96 -35.06 -13.30 -11.54
C ASP A 96 -35.65 -12.10 -10.78
N THR A 97 -35.63 -12.13 -9.45
CA THR A 97 -36.15 -11.03 -8.61
C THR A 97 -35.11 -9.94 -8.40
N GLN A 98 -33.83 -10.24 -8.63
CA GLN A 98 -32.69 -9.35 -8.35
C GLN A 98 -32.17 -8.63 -9.61
N ILE A 99 -32.88 -8.70 -10.73
CA ILE A 99 -32.49 -8.05 -12.00
C ILE A 99 -32.23 -6.55 -11.81
N GLN A 100 -33.12 -5.84 -11.10
CA GLN A 100 -32.97 -4.40 -10.88
C GLN A 100 -31.73 -4.06 -10.04
N LEU A 101 -31.40 -4.90 -9.05
CA LEU A 101 -30.17 -4.74 -8.26
C LEU A 101 -28.93 -4.90 -9.16
N LEU A 102 -28.96 -5.85 -10.09
CA LEU A 102 -27.88 -6.10 -11.04
C LEU A 102 -27.72 -4.95 -12.05
N GLU A 103 -28.84 -4.42 -12.56
CA GLU A 103 -28.86 -3.25 -13.47
C GLU A 103 -28.27 -2.00 -12.79
N ASN A 104 -28.61 -1.76 -11.53
CA ASN A 104 -28.02 -0.65 -10.76
C ASN A 104 -26.50 -0.82 -10.60
N LYS A 105 -26.01 -2.03 -10.25
CA LYS A 105 -24.57 -2.30 -10.14
C LYS A 105 -23.84 -2.10 -11.47
N ILE A 106 -24.43 -2.53 -12.58
CA ILE A 106 -23.87 -2.30 -13.92
C ILE A 106 -23.76 -0.80 -14.18
N THR A 107 -24.80 -0.04 -13.87
CA THR A 107 -24.80 1.43 -14.04
C THR A 107 -23.72 2.11 -13.20
N GLU A 108 -23.52 1.65 -11.95
CA GLU A 108 -22.43 2.14 -11.08
C GLU A 108 -21.05 1.91 -11.70
N TYR A 109 -20.79 0.70 -12.20
CA TYR A 109 -19.52 0.36 -12.85
C TYR A 109 -19.33 1.09 -14.20
N GLU A 110 -20.39 1.30 -14.97
CA GLU A 110 -20.33 2.09 -16.20
C GLU A 110 -19.92 3.54 -15.89
N ASN A 111 -20.51 4.15 -14.86
CA ASN A 111 -20.14 5.49 -14.40
C ASN A 111 -18.68 5.54 -13.90
N GLU A 112 -18.22 4.54 -13.15
CA GLU A 112 -16.82 4.45 -12.73
C GLU A 112 -15.86 4.37 -13.94
N SER A 113 -16.25 3.62 -14.99
CA SER A 113 -15.49 3.48 -16.22
C SER A 113 -15.43 4.80 -17.01
N GLU A 114 -16.57 5.48 -17.19
CA GLU A 114 -16.65 6.78 -17.87
C GLU A 114 -15.81 7.84 -17.16
N ASN A 115 -15.82 7.86 -15.82
CA ASN A 115 -15.03 8.82 -15.05
C ASN A 115 -13.51 8.54 -15.08
N ALA A 116 -13.11 7.29 -15.30
CA ALA A 116 -11.69 6.91 -15.38
C ALA A 116 -11.05 7.31 -16.73
N GLN A 117 -11.82 7.25 -17.82
CA GLN A 117 -11.36 7.55 -19.19
C GLN A 117 -10.69 8.94 -19.34
N PRO A 118 -11.32 10.08 -18.96
CA PRO A 118 -10.70 11.40 -19.13
C PRO A 118 -9.45 11.58 -18.28
N ARG A 119 -9.37 10.90 -17.12
CA ARG A 119 -8.18 10.91 -16.26
C ARG A 119 -7.00 10.19 -16.91
N LEU A 120 -7.25 9.06 -17.57
CA LEU A 120 -6.21 8.34 -18.31
C LEU A 120 -5.71 9.15 -19.51
N GLU A 121 -6.60 9.85 -20.21
CA GLU A 121 -6.24 10.75 -21.32
C GLU A 121 -5.38 11.93 -20.82
N GLN A 122 -5.78 12.57 -19.71
CA GLN A 122 -4.98 13.63 -19.08
C GLN A 122 -3.58 13.14 -18.70
N LEU A 123 -3.47 12.00 -17.99
CA LEU A 123 -2.18 11.43 -17.60
C LEU A 123 -1.31 11.04 -18.81
N ALA A 124 -1.92 10.57 -19.91
CA ALA A 124 -1.20 10.27 -21.15
C ALA A 124 -0.61 11.55 -21.77
N THR A 125 -1.38 12.64 -21.83
CA THR A 125 -0.86 13.93 -22.32
C THR A 125 0.24 14.49 -21.42
N GLU A 126 0.07 14.44 -20.09
CA GLU A 126 1.10 14.85 -19.15
C GLU A 126 2.38 14.02 -19.30
N LYS A 127 2.25 12.70 -19.50
CA LYS A 127 3.38 11.81 -19.75
C LYS A 127 4.21 12.26 -20.96
N GLU A 128 3.58 12.49 -22.10
CA GLU A 128 4.26 12.95 -23.32
C GLU A 128 4.98 14.29 -23.10
N THR A 129 4.37 15.22 -22.35
CA THR A 129 5.00 16.50 -22.04
C THR A 129 6.25 16.34 -21.18
N GLN A 130 6.22 15.46 -20.17
CA GLN A 130 7.38 15.20 -19.31
C GLN A 130 8.50 14.47 -20.06
N GLU A 131 8.17 13.50 -20.91
CA GLU A 131 9.16 12.80 -21.74
C GLU A 131 9.87 13.75 -22.72
N SER A 132 9.11 14.66 -23.36
CA SER A 132 9.66 15.71 -24.21
C SER A 132 10.59 16.65 -23.45
N LEU A 133 10.21 17.06 -22.24
CA LEU A 133 11.01 17.95 -21.39
C LEU A 133 12.31 17.27 -20.93
N ILE A 134 12.24 16.00 -20.49
CA ILE A 134 13.42 15.21 -20.09
C ILE A 134 14.39 15.09 -21.27
N SER A 135 13.91 14.75 -22.47
CA SER A 135 14.76 14.64 -23.65
C SER A 135 15.48 15.95 -23.99
N LYS A 136 14.79 17.10 -23.88
CA LYS A 136 15.41 18.43 -24.07
C LYS A 136 16.49 18.72 -23.03
N LEU A 137 16.21 18.45 -21.75
CA LEU A 137 17.15 18.69 -20.66
C LEU A 137 18.37 17.77 -20.75
N GLU A 138 18.18 16.49 -21.09
CA GLU A 138 19.27 15.54 -21.30
C GLU A 138 20.22 15.99 -22.41
N LYS A 139 19.67 16.50 -23.52
CA LYS A 139 20.48 17.05 -24.60
C LYS A 139 21.30 18.27 -24.14
N GLN A 140 20.68 19.21 -23.43
CA GLN A 140 21.38 20.38 -22.89
C GLN A 140 22.48 19.99 -21.89
N ILE A 141 22.19 19.07 -20.99
CA ILE A 141 23.18 18.56 -20.01
C ILE A 141 24.34 17.86 -20.72
N GLN A 142 24.06 17.08 -21.77
CA GLN A 142 25.09 16.40 -22.55
C GLN A 142 26.00 17.39 -23.29
N ASP A 143 25.42 18.43 -23.91
CA ASP A 143 26.16 19.45 -24.65
C ASP A 143 27.09 20.27 -23.72
N ASP A 144 26.68 20.46 -22.46
CA ASP A 144 27.44 21.23 -21.47
C ASP A 144 28.34 20.39 -20.56
N SER A 145 28.24 19.05 -20.58
CA SER A 145 29.00 18.17 -19.66
C SER A 145 30.52 18.30 -19.80
N SER A 146 30.99 18.49 -21.03
CA SER A 146 32.42 18.68 -21.30
C SER A 146 32.93 19.99 -20.70
N LYS A 147 32.11 21.05 -20.76
CA LYS A 147 32.46 22.36 -20.19
C LYS A 147 32.47 22.33 -18.67
N GLU A 148 31.56 21.61 -18.04
CA GLU A 148 31.59 21.39 -16.58
C GLU A 148 32.86 20.64 -16.13
N SER A 149 33.28 19.61 -16.89
CA SER A 149 34.55 18.91 -16.61
C SER A 149 35.76 19.84 -16.75
N GLN A 150 35.79 20.66 -17.81
CA GLN A 150 36.85 21.64 -18.03
C GLN A 150 36.86 22.74 -16.96
N LEU A 151 35.70 23.14 -16.44
CA LEU A 151 35.60 24.12 -15.35
C LEU A 151 36.17 23.56 -14.04
N LYS A 152 35.87 22.30 -13.70
CA LYS A 152 36.47 21.62 -12.53
C LYS A 152 37.97 21.46 -12.67
N GLU A 153 38.45 21.12 -13.86
CA GLU A 153 39.88 21.05 -14.14
C GLU A 153 40.54 22.42 -14.01
N LEU A 154 39.89 23.48 -14.52
CA LEU A 154 40.35 24.85 -14.39
C LEU A 154 40.50 25.26 -12.90
N GLU A 155 39.50 24.97 -12.07
CA GLU A 155 39.56 25.23 -10.62
C GLU A 155 40.69 24.45 -9.95
N SER A 156 40.87 23.18 -10.30
CA SER A 156 41.98 22.36 -9.81
C SER A 156 43.35 22.93 -10.20
N ARG A 157 43.51 23.38 -11.46
CA ARG A 157 44.76 23.99 -11.94
C ARG A 157 45.02 25.35 -11.31
N LYS A 158 43.98 26.15 -11.06
CA LYS A 158 44.10 27.40 -10.29
C LYS A 158 44.57 27.14 -8.86
N LYS A 159 44.08 26.09 -8.21
CA LYS A 159 44.52 25.67 -6.88
C LYS A 159 45.97 25.19 -6.88
N GLU A 160 46.35 24.36 -7.86
CA GLU A 160 47.74 23.91 -8.05
C GLU A 160 48.70 25.09 -8.24
N TRP A 161 48.31 26.09 -9.04
CA TRP A 161 49.08 27.33 -9.17
C TRP A 161 49.27 28.04 -7.83
N GLN A 162 48.21 28.18 -7.03
CA GLN A 162 48.28 28.84 -5.73
C GLN A 162 49.23 28.11 -4.78
N GLU A 163 49.13 26.78 -4.69
CA GLU A 163 50.01 25.95 -3.87
C GLU A 163 51.47 26.07 -4.33
N TYR A 164 51.71 26.03 -5.65
CA TYR A 164 53.04 26.19 -6.24
C TYR A 164 53.63 27.58 -5.95
N ALA A 165 52.87 28.64 -6.21
CA ALA A 165 53.29 30.01 -5.96
C ALA A 165 53.63 30.22 -4.48
N MET A 166 52.81 29.69 -3.55
CA MET A 166 53.10 29.74 -2.12
C MET A 166 54.38 28.98 -1.74
N HIS A 167 54.62 27.82 -2.35
CA HIS A 167 55.85 27.04 -2.13
C HIS A 167 57.10 27.82 -2.57
N ILE A 168 57.08 28.42 -3.77
CA ILE A 168 58.19 29.23 -4.28
C ILE A 168 58.43 30.47 -3.39
N ILE A 169 57.36 31.18 -3.01
CA ILE A 169 57.46 32.33 -2.09
C ILE A 169 58.09 31.91 -0.75
N LYS A 170 57.70 30.75 -0.20
CA LYS A 170 58.26 30.22 1.05
C LYS A 170 59.74 29.87 0.91
N SER A 171 60.15 29.26 -0.21
CA SER A 171 61.55 28.95 -0.49
C SER A 171 62.40 30.22 -0.54
N ILE A 172 61.96 31.23 -1.30
CA ILE A 172 62.65 32.53 -1.40
C ILE A 172 62.72 33.21 -0.03
N LYS A 173 61.65 33.15 0.77
CA LYS A 173 61.61 33.73 2.12
C LYS A 173 62.62 33.07 3.06
N ASN A 174 62.78 31.76 2.99
CA ASN A 174 63.79 31.05 3.78
C ASN A 174 65.21 31.44 3.37
N GLU A 175 65.49 31.49 2.06
CA GLU A 175 66.80 31.91 1.55
C GLU A 175 67.13 33.37 1.92
N VAL A 176 66.13 34.25 1.91
CA VAL A 176 66.29 35.65 2.36
C VAL A 176 66.58 35.69 3.86
N ALA A 177 65.85 34.93 4.69
CA ALA A 177 66.06 34.91 6.13
C ALA A 177 67.47 34.41 6.51
N GLU A 178 67.95 33.33 5.87
CA GLU A 178 69.31 32.81 6.08
C GLU A 178 70.37 33.86 5.71
N LYS A 179 70.19 34.58 4.59
CA LYS A 179 71.13 35.64 4.18
C LYS A 179 71.05 36.90 5.05
N GLU A 180 69.86 37.27 5.52
CA GLU A 180 69.68 38.38 6.46
C GLU A 180 70.34 38.08 7.82
N GLU A 181 70.27 36.84 8.29
CA GLU A 181 70.96 36.38 9.50
C GLU A 181 72.48 36.54 9.37
N ILE A 182 73.07 36.08 8.24
CA ILE A 182 74.50 36.27 7.94
C ILE A 182 74.88 37.76 7.94
N VAL A 183 74.06 38.62 7.33
CA VAL A 183 74.31 40.08 7.29
C VAL A 183 74.25 40.69 8.69
N ASN A 184 73.27 40.33 9.50
CA ASN A 184 73.09 40.86 10.86
C ASN A 184 74.23 40.45 11.79
N GLU A 185 74.75 39.24 11.68
CA GLU A 185 75.87 38.76 12.50
C GLU A 185 77.21 39.37 12.08
N CYS A 186 77.45 39.54 10.77
CA CYS A 186 78.76 39.98 10.26
C CYS A 186 78.94 41.50 10.25
N LYS A 187 77.88 42.29 10.02
CA LYS A 187 77.93 43.75 9.94
C LYS A 187 78.56 44.45 11.17
N PRO A 188 78.18 44.13 12.42
CA PRO A 188 78.80 44.75 13.59
C PRO A 188 80.27 44.29 13.80
N CYS A 189 80.67 43.14 13.26
CA CYS A 189 82.00 42.57 13.46
C CYS A 189 83.11 43.35 12.74
N PHE A 190 82.82 43.98 11.60
CA PHE A 190 83.80 44.80 10.85
C PHE A 190 84.24 46.07 11.60
N VAL A 191 83.32 46.67 12.38
CA VAL A 191 83.65 47.85 13.20
C VAL A 191 84.52 47.45 14.40
N ILE A 192 84.26 46.28 14.98
CA ILE A 192 84.93 45.80 16.20
C ILE A 192 86.33 45.24 15.90
N SER A 193 86.57 44.64 14.74
CA SER A 193 87.88 44.04 14.39
C SER A 193 88.94 45.05 13.94
N LYS A 194 88.54 46.25 13.47
CA LYS A 194 89.43 47.24 12.84
C LYS A 194 90.57 47.74 13.74
N ASN A 195 90.37 47.78 15.05
CA ASN A 195 91.33 48.36 15.99
C ASN A 195 92.20 47.30 16.71
N ARG A 196 92.08 46.01 16.35
CA ARG A 196 92.75 44.89 17.03
C ARG A 196 94.26 45.05 17.14
N ASN A 197 94.91 45.31 16.01
CA ASN A 197 96.37 45.42 15.94
C ASN A 197 96.88 46.64 16.73
N GLU A 198 96.10 47.73 16.74
CA GLU A 198 96.41 48.96 17.48
C GLU A 198 96.27 48.78 19.00
N ILE A 199 95.28 47.98 19.43
CA ILE A 199 95.07 47.62 20.84
C ILE A 199 96.19 46.67 21.32
N GLU A 200 96.58 45.70 20.49
CA GLU A 200 97.65 44.73 20.80
C GLU A 200 99.03 45.41 20.93
N THR A 201 99.33 46.41 20.08
CA THR A 201 100.55 47.22 20.22
C THR A 201 100.56 48.06 21.48
N LYS A 202 99.42 48.69 21.84
CA LYS A 202 99.31 49.51 23.05
C LYS A 202 99.47 48.70 24.34
N ILE A 203 98.93 47.48 24.39
CA ILE A 203 99.12 46.56 25.53
C ILE A 203 100.60 46.20 25.71
N ASN A 204 101.29 45.86 24.61
CA ASN A 204 102.72 45.51 24.65
C ASN A 204 103.60 46.69 25.09
N GLU A 205 103.26 47.92 24.70
CA GLU A 205 103.97 49.13 25.13
C GLU A 205 103.75 49.43 26.63
N SER A 206 102.52 49.30 27.13
CA SER A 206 102.21 49.47 28.56
C SER A 206 102.93 48.43 29.43
N GLN A 207 103.01 47.17 29.00
CA GLN A 207 103.74 46.12 29.72
C GLN A 207 105.25 46.38 29.81
N LYS A 208 105.87 46.91 28.74
CA LYS A 208 107.29 47.31 28.77
C LYS A 208 107.54 48.44 29.75
N LYS A 209 106.66 49.45 29.79
CA LYS A 209 106.76 50.56 30.74
C LYS A 209 106.60 50.11 32.19
N LEU A 210 105.65 49.21 32.47
CA LEU A 210 105.47 48.61 33.78
C LEU A 210 106.74 47.89 34.27
N SER A 211 107.36 47.07 33.40
CA SER A 211 108.61 46.36 33.76
C SER A 211 109.78 47.29 34.06
N ALA A 212 109.82 48.47 33.43
CA ALA A 212 110.86 49.47 33.67
C ALA A 212 110.64 50.20 35.01
N ILE A 213 109.41 50.57 35.32
CA ILE A 213 109.03 51.22 36.60
C ILE A 213 109.32 50.28 37.79
N GLU A 214 109.01 48.98 37.67
CA GLU A 214 109.29 48.00 38.72
C GLU A 214 110.80 47.83 38.99
N SER A 215 111.61 47.86 37.94
CA SER A 215 113.08 47.85 38.06
C SER A 215 113.59 49.10 38.79
N GLU A 216 113.04 50.28 38.46
CA GLU A 216 113.48 51.56 39.01
C GLU A 216 113.09 51.71 40.49
N LEU A 217 111.88 51.27 40.86
CA LEU A 217 111.42 51.19 42.26
C LEU A 217 112.33 50.28 43.10
N SER A 218 112.71 49.10 42.59
CA SER A 218 113.62 48.18 43.29
C SER A 218 115.00 48.78 43.55
N ASP A 219 115.51 49.60 42.65
CA ASP A 219 116.82 50.24 42.79
C ASP A 219 116.78 51.46 43.74
N LEU A 220 115.66 52.19 43.79
CA LEU A 220 115.42 53.26 44.74
C LEU A 220 115.27 52.75 46.17
N GLU A 221 114.55 51.64 46.38
CA GLU A 221 114.45 50.98 47.70
C GLU A 221 115.84 50.60 48.24
N LYS A 222 116.67 49.95 47.43
CA LYS A 222 118.05 49.57 47.84
C LYS A 222 118.90 50.78 48.21
N LYS A 223 118.70 51.92 47.53
CA LYS A 223 119.40 53.18 47.86
C LYS A 223 118.90 53.80 49.15
N GLN A 224 117.58 53.78 49.38
CA GLN A 224 116.99 54.31 50.60
C GLN A 224 117.50 53.57 51.84
N VAL A 225 117.49 52.24 51.81
CA VAL A 225 117.99 51.40 52.93
C VAL A 225 119.44 51.72 53.28
N ARG A 226 120.31 51.89 52.27
CA ARG A 226 121.73 52.25 52.50
C ARG A 226 121.91 53.63 53.13
N LEU A 227 121.06 54.59 52.78
CA LEU A 227 121.14 55.95 53.32
C LEU A 227 120.61 56.00 54.76
N GLU A 228 119.56 55.24 55.08
CA GLU A 228 119.03 55.11 56.46
C GLU A 228 120.10 54.53 57.41
N GLU A 229 120.87 53.52 56.97
CA GLU A 229 122.03 53.00 57.73
C GLU A 229 123.13 54.07 57.97
N HIS A 230 123.38 54.93 56.99
CA HIS A 230 124.33 56.03 57.12
C HIS A 230 123.83 57.16 58.03
N GLU A 231 122.51 57.37 58.09
CA GLU A 231 121.89 58.35 58.99
C GLU A 231 122.13 57.99 60.47
N GLU A 232 121.92 56.72 60.84
CA GLU A 232 122.18 56.21 62.20
C GLU A 232 123.66 56.35 62.61
N LEU A 233 124.57 56.22 61.65
CA LEU A 233 126.01 56.43 61.87
C LEU A 233 126.36 57.92 62.01
N ALA A 234 125.75 58.78 61.19
CA ALA A 234 125.97 60.22 61.21
C ALA A 234 125.51 60.87 62.52
N GLU A 235 124.43 60.37 63.12
CA GLU A 235 123.86 60.91 64.36
C GLU A 235 124.81 60.80 65.57
N LYS A 236 125.70 59.80 65.57
CA LYS A 236 126.67 59.56 66.65
C LYS A 236 127.96 60.38 66.51
N LEU A 237 128.19 61.03 65.37
CA LEU A 237 129.41 61.76 65.05
C LEU A 237 129.14 63.27 65.04
N VAL A 238 129.23 63.91 66.21
CA VAL A 238 129.08 65.38 66.36
C VAL A 238 130.40 66.02 66.76
N LEU A 239 130.84 67.05 66.03
CA LEU A 239 132.06 67.82 66.31
C LEU A 239 131.89 68.65 67.59
N LYS A 240 132.85 68.58 68.53
CA LYS A 240 132.97 69.48 69.69
C LYS A 240 134.28 70.26 69.60
N ASP A 241 134.19 71.58 69.69
CA ASP A 241 135.31 72.53 69.71
C ASP A 241 136.30 72.40 68.54
N GLY A 242 135.77 72.23 67.31
CA GLY A 242 136.56 72.31 66.07
C GLY A 242 137.56 71.17 65.86
N LYS A 243 137.45 70.07 66.63
CA LYS A 243 138.30 68.88 66.55
C LYS A 243 137.50 67.60 66.25
N CYS A 244 138.10 66.71 65.48
CA CYS A 244 137.50 65.45 65.05
C CYS A 244 137.39 64.45 66.22
N PRO A 245 136.19 63.88 66.52
CA PRO A 245 135.98 63.02 67.67
C PRO A 245 136.66 61.63 67.59
N VAL A 246 137.29 61.28 66.47
CA VAL A 246 137.96 59.98 66.29
C VAL A 246 139.49 60.09 66.37
N CYS A 247 140.08 61.19 65.88
CA CYS A 247 141.54 61.33 65.76
C CYS A 247 142.12 62.68 66.24
N ASP A 248 141.27 63.55 66.82
CA ASP A 248 141.63 64.81 67.50
C ASP A 248 142.37 65.87 66.66
N SER A 249 142.32 65.74 65.33
CA SER A 249 142.78 66.76 64.38
C SER A 249 141.75 67.89 64.22
N SER A 250 142.21 69.13 64.01
CA SER A 250 141.32 70.26 63.74
C SER A 250 140.70 70.15 62.33
N VAL A 251 139.37 70.16 62.22
CA VAL A 251 138.65 70.04 60.94
C VAL A 251 137.35 70.86 60.98
N ASP A 252 137.07 71.65 59.93
CA ASP A 252 135.92 72.57 59.88
C ASP A 252 134.55 71.89 59.64
N HIS A 253 134.54 70.63 59.15
CA HIS A 253 133.31 69.92 58.75
C HIS A 253 133.57 68.43 58.47
N LEU A 254 132.59 67.57 58.80
CA LEU A 254 132.58 66.13 58.48
C LEU A 254 132.18 65.90 57.01
N LYS A 255 132.59 64.78 56.41
CA LYS A 255 132.19 64.40 55.03
C LYS A 255 130.65 64.28 54.92
N PRO A 256 130.06 64.56 53.74
CA PRO A 256 128.60 64.55 53.51
C PRO A 256 127.89 63.26 53.95
N LEU A 257 128.54 62.11 53.83
CA LEU A 257 128.06 60.79 54.27
C LEU A 257 127.90 60.65 55.80
N PHE A 258 128.35 61.64 56.57
CA PHE A 258 128.25 61.69 58.03
C PHE A 258 127.57 63.00 58.48
N GLN A 259 126.87 63.68 57.57
CA GLN A 259 126.07 64.87 57.85
C GLN A 259 124.58 64.50 57.82
N LYS A 260 123.97 64.33 59.00
CA LYS A 260 122.58 63.90 59.15
C LYS A 260 121.60 64.65 58.23
N LYS A 261 121.68 65.98 58.22
CA LYS A 261 120.79 66.85 57.43
C LYS A 261 120.90 66.67 55.91
N HIS A 262 122.03 66.17 55.41
CA HIS A 262 122.20 65.87 53.99
C HIS A 262 121.58 64.51 53.64
N ILE A 263 121.73 63.53 54.53
CA ILE A 263 121.18 62.18 54.37
C ILE A 263 119.65 62.19 54.45
N GLU A 264 119.08 62.92 55.43
CA GLU A 264 117.62 63.09 55.56
C GLU A 264 116.99 63.67 54.28
N ASN A 265 117.63 64.68 53.67
CA ASN A 265 117.15 65.28 52.41
C ASN A 265 117.24 64.32 51.21
N GLU A 266 118.27 63.47 51.14
CA GLU A 266 118.35 62.45 50.08
C GLU A 266 117.28 61.36 50.27
N ILE A 267 117.02 60.91 51.50
CA ILE A 267 115.95 59.95 51.80
C ILE A 267 114.58 60.53 51.46
N GLU A 268 114.31 61.79 51.81
CA GLU A 268 113.06 62.46 51.45
C GLU A 268 112.91 62.65 49.94
N GLY A 269 114.00 62.92 49.23
CA GLY A 269 114.05 62.95 47.76
C GLY A 269 113.73 61.60 47.12
N ILE A 270 114.22 60.49 47.70
CA ILE A 270 113.93 59.13 47.23
C ILE A 270 112.46 58.77 47.49
N LYS A 271 111.93 59.07 48.69
CA LYS A 271 110.52 58.78 49.04
C LYS A 271 109.53 59.44 48.09
N LYS A 272 109.75 60.72 47.73
CA LYS A 272 108.91 61.40 46.72
C LYS A 272 108.95 60.71 45.36
N LYS A 273 110.13 60.25 44.95
CA LYS A 273 110.32 59.59 43.65
C LYS A 273 109.68 58.19 43.61
N VAL A 274 109.67 57.47 44.73
CA VAL A 274 108.95 56.19 44.87
C VAL A 274 107.44 56.40 44.75
N THR A 275 106.88 57.40 45.44
CA THR A 275 105.43 57.68 45.35
C THR A 275 104.96 58.12 43.96
N GLU A 276 105.80 58.82 43.20
CA GLU A 276 105.50 59.18 41.81
C GLU A 276 105.46 57.93 40.92
N LEU A 277 106.46 57.05 41.04
CA LEU A 277 106.54 55.82 40.25
C LEU A 277 105.45 54.79 40.59
N GLU A 278 104.98 54.71 41.84
CA GLU A 278 103.86 53.84 42.23
C GLU A 278 102.52 54.31 41.64
N ASN A 279 102.25 55.62 41.59
CA ASN A 279 101.06 56.15 40.94
C ASN A 279 101.06 55.88 39.43
N ASP A 280 102.21 56.06 38.77
CA ASP A 280 102.38 55.76 37.34
C ASP A 280 102.16 54.26 37.04
N LYS A 281 102.54 53.38 37.98
CA LYS A 281 102.30 51.93 37.89
C LYS A 281 100.80 51.60 37.89
N ASP A 282 100.05 52.10 38.87
CA ASP A 282 98.62 51.83 39.03
C ASP A 282 97.79 52.31 37.82
N GLU A 283 98.12 53.48 37.26
CA GLU A 283 97.42 54.01 36.09
C GLU A 283 97.66 53.16 34.83
N LEU A 284 98.89 52.64 34.65
CA LEU A 284 99.23 51.74 33.56
C LEU A 284 98.55 50.37 33.68
N GLU A 285 98.43 49.82 34.89
CA GLU A 285 97.73 48.54 35.12
C GLU A 285 96.24 48.63 34.79
N GLN A 286 95.55 49.69 35.25
CA GLN A 286 94.13 49.88 34.95
C GLN A 286 93.83 50.04 33.46
N ASN A 287 94.69 50.74 32.73
CA ASN A 287 94.55 50.90 31.28
C ASN A 287 94.79 49.58 30.53
N THR A 288 95.70 48.73 31.01
CA THR A 288 96.01 47.43 30.40
C THR A 288 94.82 46.46 30.51
N VAL A 289 94.09 46.45 31.62
CA VAL A 289 92.89 45.62 31.81
C VAL A 289 91.74 46.06 30.89
N LYS A 290 91.54 47.36 30.69
CA LYS A 290 90.50 47.87 29.75
C LYS A 290 90.80 47.45 28.32
N LEU A 291 92.06 47.60 27.88
CA LEU A 291 92.49 47.23 26.54
C LEU A 291 92.40 45.72 26.29
N SER A 292 92.65 44.87 27.29
CA SER A 292 92.54 43.40 27.13
C SER A 292 91.10 42.92 26.90
N HIS A 293 90.12 43.55 27.56
CA HIS A 293 88.71 43.26 27.35
C HIS A 293 88.22 43.70 25.94
N GLU A 294 88.75 44.81 25.41
CA GLU A 294 88.48 45.21 24.02
C GLU A 294 89.13 44.26 23.00
N LEU A 295 90.33 43.73 23.30
CA LEU A 295 90.99 42.74 22.46
C LEU A 295 90.22 41.42 22.38
N GLU A 296 89.62 40.96 23.47
CA GLU A 296 88.73 39.79 23.50
C GLU A 296 87.50 39.97 22.59
N LYS A 297 86.87 41.15 22.61
CA LYS A 297 85.74 41.47 21.73
C LYS A 297 86.15 41.46 20.25
N ALA A 298 87.32 42.02 19.94
CA ALA A 298 87.88 42.00 18.58
C ALA A 298 88.17 40.57 18.09
N LYS A 299 88.70 39.68 18.94
CA LYS A 299 88.92 38.26 18.61
C LYS A 299 87.61 37.53 18.32
N LYS A 300 86.57 37.74 19.14
CA LYS A 300 85.23 37.13 18.91
C LYS A 300 84.62 37.59 17.58
N ALA A 301 84.78 38.86 17.21
CA ALA A 301 84.33 39.39 15.93
C ALA A 301 85.04 38.76 14.72
N GLU A 302 86.35 38.49 14.78
CA GLU A 302 87.08 37.77 13.72
C GLU A 302 86.62 36.31 13.59
N THR A 303 86.30 35.64 14.69
CA THR A 303 85.79 34.26 14.65
C THR A 303 84.43 34.19 13.94
N ILE A 304 83.55 35.17 14.14
CA ILE A 304 82.25 35.24 13.45
C ILE A 304 82.44 35.48 11.95
N LEU A 305 83.31 36.43 11.56
CA LEU A 305 83.61 36.72 10.15
C LEU A 305 84.23 35.51 9.44
N SER A 306 85.14 34.80 10.09
CA SER A 306 85.79 33.59 9.53
C SER A 306 84.85 32.39 9.43
N THR A 307 83.91 32.23 10.37
CA THR A 307 82.87 31.18 10.33
C THR A 307 81.99 31.33 9.09
N HIS A 308 81.59 32.56 8.78
CA HIS A 308 80.82 32.90 7.58
C HIS A 308 81.67 33.10 6.31
N LYS A 309 82.99 32.89 6.40
CA LYS A 309 83.98 33.05 5.30
C LYS A 309 83.98 34.45 4.65
N ILE A 310 83.53 35.48 5.36
CA ILE A 310 83.47 36.86 4.86
C ILE A 310 84.77 37.57 5.20
N LYS A 311 85.44 38.10 4.16
CA LYS A 311 86.78 38.71 4.30
C LYS A 311 86.74 40.23 4.29
N ASN A 312 85.74 40.84 3.67
CA ASN A 312 85.64 42.28 3.49
C ASN A 312 84.17 42.75 3.41
N GLU A 313 83.98 44.05 3.55
CA GLU A 313 82.66 44.68 3.58
C GLU A 313 81.93 44.60 2.22
N SER A 314 82.66 44.54 1.09
CA SER A 314 82.04 44.42 -0.24
C SER A 314 81.34 43.07 -0.46
N GLN A 315 81.85 41.98 0.12
CA GLN A 315 81.19 40.68 0.09
C GLN A 315 79.86 40.69 0.85
N LEU A 316 79.75 41.54 1.88
CA LEU A 316 78.50 41.75 2.61
C LEU A 316 77.50 42.56 1.77
N ASP A 317 77.97 43.58 1.05
CA ASP A 317 77.15 44.38 0.14
C ASP A 317 76.60 43.55 -1.04
N GLU A 318 77.37 42.60 -1.56
CA GLU A 318 76.92 41.64 -2.57
C GLU A 318 75.74 40.79 -2.05
N ILE A 319 75.82 40.30 -0.81
CA ILE A 319 74.73 39.56 -0.15
C ILE A 319 73.49 40.44 0.03
N ILE A 320 73.66 41.71 0.42
CA ILE A 320 72.56 42.69 0.57
C ILE A 320 71.89 42.99 -0.78
N ALA A 321 72.69 43.13 -1.85
CA ALA A 321 72.17 43.31 -3.20
C ALA A 321 71.38 42.08 -3.67
N GLU A 322 71.86 40.88 -3.35
CA GLU A 322 71.19 39.62 -3.65
C GLU A 322 69.86 39.48 -2.89
N ILE A 323 69.81 39.83 -1.60
CA ILE A 323 68.57 39.89 -0.81
C ILE A 323 67.55 40.82 -1.49
N LYS A 324 67.96 42.04 -1.89
CA LYS A 324 67.08 42.98 -2.58
C LYS A 324 66.54 42.43 -3.90
N MET A 325 67.37 41.68 -4.65
CA MET A 325 66.94 41.02 -5.89
C MET A 325 65.93 39.91 -5.63
N LYS A 326 66.18 39.05 -4.64
CA LYS A 326 65.27 37.95 -4.22
C LYS A 326 63.93 38.47 -3.70
N VAL A 327 63.93 39.54 -2.91
CA VAL A 327 62.70 40.21 -2.43
C VAL A 327 61.88 40.79 -3.59
N LYS A 328 62.54 41.43 -4.57
CA LYS A 328 61.87 41.92 -5.78
C LYS A 328 61.29 40.79 -6.64
N GLN A 329 61.96 39.64 -6.71
CA GLN A 329 61.43 38.45 -7.40
C GLN A 329 60.18 37.94 -6.69
N MET A 330 60.19 37.83 -5.36
CA MET A 330 59.04 37.38 -4.57
C MET A 330 57.80 38.28 -4.74
N GLN A 331 57.97 39.60 -4.81
CA GLN A 331 56.87 40.55 -5.02
C GLN A 331 56.22 40.46 -6.41
N LYS A 332 56.92 39.88 -7.39
CA LYS A 332 56.42 39.70 -8.76
C LYS A 332 55.67 38.38 -8.98
N ILE A 333 55.54 37.52 -7.96
CA ILE A 333 54.83 36.25 -8.07
C ILE A 333 53.32 36.49 -7.83
N PRO A 334 52.45 36.33 -8.84
CA PRO A 334 51.02 36.55 -8.66
C PRO A 334 50.34 35.37 -7.95
N LEU A 335 49.56 35.67 -6.90
CA LEU A 335 48.76 34.68 -6.16
C LEU A 335 47.43 34.33 -6.84
N THR A 336 47.00 35.15 -7.79
CA THR A 336 45.80 34.96 -8.61
C THR A 336 46.17 35.02 -10.09
N VAL A 337 45.56 34.15 -10.88
CA VAL A 337 45.84 34.06 -12.32
C VAL A 337 44.85 34.93 -13.07
N ASN A 338 45.34 36.04 -13.63
CA ASN A 338 44.61 36.84 -14.62
C ASN A 338 45.27 36.66 -15.98
N SER A 339 44.46 36.58 -17.04
CA SER A 339 44.87 36.34 -18.44
C SER A 339 45.90 37.32 -19.02
N GLY A 340 46.18 38.44 -18.34
CA GLY A 340 47.21 39.42 -18.72
C GLY A 340 48.61 39.22 -18.12
N GLN A 341 48.82 38.26 -17.20
CA GLN A 341 50.08 38.11 -16.44
C GLN A 341 51.03 37.01 -16.97
N LEU A 342 50.76 36.46 -18.15
CA LEU A 342 51.50 35.35 -18.79
C LEU A 342 53.01 35.64 -18.93
N VAL A 343 53.38 36.90 -19.13
CA VAL A 343 54.78 37.33 -19.31
C VAL A 343 55.58 37.25 -18.00
N GLU A 344 54.96 37.49 -16.85
CA GLU A 344 55.64 37.46 -15.54
C GLU A 344 55.78 36.03 -15.01
N THR A 345 54.76 35.18 -15.22
CA THR A 345 54.75 33.78 -14.74
C THR A 345 55.67 32.86 -15.55
N ALA A 346 55.87 33.13 -16.85
CA ALA A 346 56.82 32.40 -17.69
C ALA A 346 58.30 32.60 -17.27
N THR A 347 58.59 33.62 -16.46
CA THR A 347 59.96 33.89 -15.97
C THR A 347 60.33 33.12 -14.69
N LEU A 348 59.38 32.41 -14.07
CA LEU A 348 59.64 31.62 -12.86
C LEU A 348 60.34 30.30 -13.19
N ASP A 349 59.68 29.42 -13.94
CA ASP A 349 60.24 28.16 -14.44
C ASP A 349 59.31 27.51 -15.49
N SER A 350 59.74 26.38 -16.05
CA SER A 350 58.98 25.60 -17.04
C SER A 350 57.70 24.96 -16.51
N HIS A 351 57.63 24.65 -15.20
CA HIS A 351 56.47 24.02 -14.58
C HIS A 351 55.33 25.04 -14.40
N ALA A 352 55.67 26.22 -13.88
CA ALA A 352 54.81 27.39 -13.77
C ALA A 352 54.20 27.79 -15.13
N LYS A 353 55.01 27.80 -16.19
CA LYS A 353 54.54 28.06 -17.55
C LYS A 353 53.48 27.07 -18.01
N THR A 354 53.70 25.78 -17.77
CA THR A 354 52.77 24.71 -18.19
C THR A 354 51.43 24.81 -17.47
N ILE A 355 51.44 25.06 -16.15
CA ILE A 355 50.20 25.26 -15.37
C ILE A 355 49.42 26.45 -15.92
N TYR A 356 50.10 27.56 -16.22
CA TYR A 356 49.46 28.78 -16.72
C TYR A 356 48.86 28.59 -18.12
N GLU A 357 49.58 27.98 -19.06
CA GLU A 357 49.07 27.70 -20.42
C GLU A 357 47.81 26.83 -20.38
N ASN A 358 47.79 25.83 -19.50
CA ASN A 358 46.61 25.00 -19.26
C ASN A 358 45.44 25.84 -18.73
N ILE A 359 45.65 26.70 -17.72
CA ILE A 359 44.61 27.58 -17.18
C ILE A 359 44.01 28.47 -18.28
N VAL A 360 44.83 29.10 -19.13
CA VAL A 360 44.33 29.97 -20.21
C VAL A 360 43.53 29.19 -21.26
N SER A 361 44.00 28.01 -21.65
CA SER A 361 43.28 27.15 -22.59
C SER A 361 41.92 26.69 -22.03
N LEU A 362 41.86 26.39 -20.73
CA LEU A 362 40.64 25.99 -20.05
C LEU A 362 39.68 27.18 -19.88
N GLU A 363 40.15 28.38 -19.52
CA GLU A 363 39.32 29.61 -19.45
C GLU A 363 38.68 29.98 -20.79
N THR A 364 39.42 29.81 -21.89
CA THR A 364 38.88 30.07 -23.23
C THR A 364 37.84 29.02 -23.63
N SER A 365 38.08 27.74 -23.31
CA SER A 365 37.14 26.64 -23.60
C SER A 365 35.84 26.68 -22.78
N THR A 366 35.89 27.21 -21.55
CA THR A 366 34.73 27.30 -20.62
C THR A 366 33.97 28.63 -20.73
N LYS A 367 34.41 29.53 -21.60
CA LYS A 367 33.83 30.87 -21.73
C LYS A 367 32.35 30.81 -22.13
N GLY A 368 31.50 31.50 -21.37
CA GLY A 368 30.05 31.56 -21.62
C GLY A 368 29.26 30.34 -21.12
N PHE A 369 29.91 29.42 -20.41
CA PHE A 369 29.22 28.37 -19.64
C PHE A 369 28.63 28.95 -18.35
N ASP A 370 27.38 28.60 -18.06
CA ASP A 370 26.67 28.98 -16.85
C ASP A 370 26.47 27.73 -15.97
N GLN A 371 27.33 27.59 -14.96
CA GLN A 371 27.31 26.45 -14.06
C GLN A 371 26.01 26.38 -13.24
N GLN A 372 25.43 27.53 -12.89
CA GLN A 372 24.20 27.56 -12.10
C GLN A 372 23.03 27.05 -12.94
N LYS A 373 22.92 27.52 -14.18
CA LYS A 373 21.91 27.03 -15.13
C LYS A 373 22.08 25.54 -15.45
N PHE A 374 23.31 25.04 -15.53
CA PHE A 374 23.59 23.60 -15.70
C PHE A 374 23.07 22.78 -14.50
N LEU A 375 23.31 23.23 -13.28
CA LEU A 375 22.80 22.58 -12.06
C LEU A 375 21.26 22.65 -11.99
N GLU A 376 20.66 23.79 -12.35
CA GLU A 376 19.20 23.95 -12.46
C GLU A 376 18.59 22.98 -13.49
N ASN A 377 19.26 22.77 -14.62
CA ASN A 377 18.85 21.78 -15.63
C ASN A 377 18.90 20.35 -15.10
N ILE A 378 19.95 19.98 -14.34
CA ILE A 378 20.05 18.66 -13.69
C ILE A 378 18.89 18.45 -12.70
N GLN A 379 18.65 19.43 -11.84
CA GLN A 379 17.58 19.38 -10.84
C GLN A 379 16.19 19.34 -11.48
N SER A 380 15.98 20.11 -12.55
CA SER A 380 14.74 20.11 -13.34
C SER A 380 14.51 18.75 -13.99
N ARG A 381 15.56 18.12 -14.56
CA ARG A 381 15.47 16.79 -15.16
C ARG A 381 15.09 15.74 -14.12
N GLU A 382 15.70 15.78 -12.94
CA GLU A 382 15.35 14.88 -11.83
C GLU A 382 13.90 15.06 -11.37
N SER A 383 13.46 16.31 -11.23
CA SER A 383 12.06 16.63 -10.88
C SER A 383 11.08 16.10 -11.93
N SER A 384 11.36 16.32 -13.22
CA SER A 384 10.55 15.78 -14.32
C SER A 384 10.54 14.25 -14.36
N ARG A 385 11.68 13.59 -14.13
CA ARG A 385 11.76 12.12 -14.01
C ARG A 385 10.93 11.60 -12.84
N HIS A 386 10.96 12.30 -11.69
CA HIS A 386 10.15 11.93 -10.55
C HIS A 386 8.65 12.07 -10.86
N ARG A 387 8.23 13.18 -11.48
CA ARG A 387 6.83 13.37 -11.92
C ARG A 387 6.41 12.32 -12.94
N LEU A 388 7.27 11.99 -13.90
CA LEU A 388 7.01 10.92 -14.89
C LEU A 388 6.80 9.56 -14.20
N SER A 389 7.59 9.26 -13.17
CA SER A 389 7.41 8.04 -12.37
C SER A 389 6.06 8.03 -11.65
N GLN A 390 5.65 9.15 -11.05
CA GLN A 390 4.33 9.27 -10.39
C GLN A 390 3.19 9.10 -11.40
N ILE A 391 3.28 9.76 -12.57
CA ILE A 391 2.29 9.62 -13.65
C ILE A 391 2.16 8.17 -14.10
N ASN A 392 3.28 7.47 -14.30
CA ASN A 392 3.24 6.05 -14.69
C ASN A 392 2.59 5.17 -13.62
N GLN A 393 2.82 5.45 -12.33
CA GLN A 393 2.17 4.75 -11.23
C GLN A 393 0.66 5.02 -11.22
N GLU A 394 0.25 6.29 -11.23
CA GLU A 394 -1.16 6.71 -11.26
C GLU A 394 -1.89 6.11 -12.48
N TYR A 395 -1.26 6.16 -13.65
CA TYR A 395 -1.79 5.58 -14.88
C TYR A 395 -1.95 4.06 -14.77
N GLY A 396 -0.94 3.36 -14.22
CA GLY A 396 -0.97 1.92 -14.02
C GLY A 396 -2.10 1.49 -13.07
N GLU A 397 -2.27 2.22 -11.96
CA GLU A 397 -3.34 1.96 -10.99
C GLU A 397 -4.73 2.17 -11.59
N ILE A 398 -4.95 3.31 -12.28
CA ILE A 398 -6.25 3.63 -12.89
C ILE A 398 -6.54 2.67 -14.06
N SER A 399 -5.55 2.39 -14.91
CA SER A 399 -5.71 1.46 -16.04
C SER A 399 -5.99 0.04 -15.56
N GLY A 400 -5.32 -0.41 -14.49
CA GLY A 400 -5.57 -1.71 -13.86
C GLY A 400 -6.99 -1.83 -13.33
N LYS A 401 -7.45 -0.83 -12.56
CA LYS A 401 -8.84 -0.76 -12.07
C LYS A 401 -9.85 -0.72 -13.22
N SER A 402 -9.62 0.08 -14.25
CA SER A 402 -10.49 0.19 -15.43
C SER A 402 -10.63 -1.16 -16.17
N LYS A 403 -9.54 -1.91 -16.34
CA LYS A 403 -9.59 -3.27 -16.90
C LYS A 403 -10.41 -4.23 -16.04
N GLN A 404 -10.24 -4.18 -14.73
CA GLN A 404 -11.00 -5.02 -13.80
C GLN A 404 -12.50 -4.69 -13.85
N VAL A 405 -12.86 -3.41 -13.80
CA VAL A 405 -14.25 -2.95 -13.95
C VAL A 405 -14.86 -3.43 -15.26
N LYS A 406 -14.11 -3.36 -16.37
CA LYS A 406 -14.59 -3.84 -17.67
C LYS A 406 -14.85 -5.35 -17.70
N MET A 407 -13.97 -6.16 -17.10
CA MET A 407 -14.19 -7.60 -16.98
C MET A 407 -15.43 -7.94 -16.14
N GLU A 408 -15.63 -7.22 -15.03
CA GLU A 408 -16.82 -7.40 -14.20
C GLU A 408 -18.10 -6.94 -14.93
N LEU A 409 -18.06 -5.84 -15.68
CA LEU A 409 -19.17 -5.40 -16.53
C LEU A 409 -19.56 -6.44 -17.57
N ASP A 410 -18.59 -7.04 -18.26
CA ASP A 410 -18.86 -8.11 -19.24
C ASP A 410 -19.53 -9.31 -18.58
N LYS A 411 -19.04 -9.71 -17.40
CA LYS A 411 -19.61 -10.81 -16.60
C LYS A 411 -21.03 -10.49 -16.15
N LEU A 412 -21.25 -9.34 -15.51
CA LEU A 412 -22.57 -8.91 -15.02
C LEU A 412 -23.55 -8.73 -16.18
N GLY A 413 -23.10 -8.19 -17.32
CA GLY A 413 -23.90 -8.05 -18.53
C GLY A 413 -24.33 -9.38 -19.14
N SER A 414 -23.44 -10.39 -19.14
CA SER A 414 -23.78 -11.75 -19.55
C SER A 414 -24.82 -12.39 -18.62
N THR A 415 -24.62 -12.26 -17.30
CA THR A 415 -25.57 -12.73 -16.28
C THR A 415 -26.93 -12.04 -16.43
N LEU A 416 -26.95 -10.72 -16.66
CA LEU A 416 -28.20 -9.96 -16.82
C LEU A 416 -29.03 -10.46 -18.00
N LYS A 417 -28.39 -10.78 -19.13
CA LYS A 417 -29.06 -11.34 -20.30
C LYS A 417 -29.72 -12.68 -19.96
N GLU A 418 -28.97 -13.58 -19.32
CA GLU A 418 -29.50 -14.87 -18.87
C GLU A 418 -30.67 -14.70 -17.89
N LEU A 419 -30.55 -13.83 -16.89
CA LEU A 419 -31.63 -13.58 -15.93
C LEU A 419 -32.89 -12.98 -16.58
N LYS A 420 -32.76 -12.16 -17.63
CA LYS A 420 -33.92 -11.67 -18.40
C LYS A 420 -34.66 -12.82 -19.10
N HIS A 421 -33.94 -13.80 -19.63
CA HIS A 421 -34.55 -15.02 -20.17
C HIS A 421 -35.24 -15.85 -19.08
N VAL A 422 -34.56 -16.05 -17.94
CA VAL A 422 -35.14 -16.73 -16.76
C VAL A 422 -36.42 -16.04 -16.32
N LYS A 423 -36.44 -14.69 -16.26
CA LYS A 423 -37.63 -13.92 -15.87
C LYS A 423 -38.82 -14.17 -16.80
N GLY A 424 -38.57 -14.19 -18.11
CA GLY A 424 -39.59 -14.52 -19.10
C GLY A 424 -40.19 -15.91 -18.84
N TYR A 425 -39.32 -16.92 -18.70
CA TYR A 425 -39.74 -18.30 -18.44
C TYR A 425 -40.53 -18.45 -17.13
N VAL A 426 -40.06 -17.84 -16.05
CA VAL A 426 -40.75 -17.85 -14.75
C VAL A 426 -42.11 -17.17 -14.84
N THR A 427 -42.21 -16.08 -15.60
CA THR A 427 -43.47 -15.35 -15.81
C THR A 427 -44.49 -16.20 -16.59
N GLU A 428 -44.03 -16.94 -17.61
CA GLU A 428 -44.88 -17.91 -18.33
C GLU A 428 -45.38 -19.03 -17.41
N LEU A 429 -44.51 -19.55 -16.54
CA LEU A 429 -44.89 -20.54 -15.53
C LEU A 429 -45.93 -19.97 -14.55
N GLU A 430 -45.76 -18.74 -14.08
CA GLU A 430 -46.73 -18.06 -13.21
C GLU A 430 -48.08 -17.83 -13.92
N LEU A 431 -48.06 -17.56 -15.22
CA LEU A 431 -49.27 -17.44 -16.03
C LEU A 431 -50.02 -18.77 -16.14
N ILE A 432 -49.33 -19.87 -16.42
CA ILE A 432 -49.91 -21.22 -16.45
C ILE A 432 -50.49 -21.57 -15.07
N GLN A 433 -49.75 -21.27 -14.00
CA GLN A 433 -50.19 -21.50 -12.64
C GLN A 433 -51.55 -20.84 -12.36
N LYS A 434 -51.66 -19.54 -12.68
CA LYS A 434 -52.86 -18.74 -12.45
C LYS A 434 -54.02 -19.12 -13.37
N ASN A 435 -53.74 -19.38 -14.64
CA ASN A 435 -54.79 -19.56 -15.64
C ASN A 435 -55.29 -21.00 -15.76
N VAL A 436 -54.41 -21.98 -15.51
CA VAL A 436 -54.69 -23.41 -15.75
C VAL A 436 -54.88 -24.16 -14.43
N TYR A 437 -53.92 -24.06 -13.50
CA TYR A 437 -53.91 -24.92 -12.31
C TYR A 437 -54.64 -24.33 -11.10
N GLU A 438 -54.86 -23.01 -11.07
CA GLU A 438 -55.58 -22.38 -9.97
C GLU A 438 -57.04 -22.84 -9.92
N ARG A 439 -57.51 -23.23 -8.73
CA ARG A 439 -58.86 -23.74 -8.51
C ARG A 439 -59.97 -22.76 -8.88
N GLU A 440 -59.70 -21.47 -8.75
CA GLU A 440 -60.61 -20.40 -9.16
C GLU A 440 -60.15 -19.71 -10.46
N GLY A 441 -59.21 -20.34 -11.17
CA GLY A 441 -58.74 -19.90 -12.48
C GLY A 441 -59.75 -20.17 -13.60
N PRO A 442 -59.53 -19.57 -14.79
CA PRO A 442 -60.39 -19.72 -15.97
C PRO A 442 -60.67 -21.17 -16.37
N VAL A 443 -59.65 -22.05 -16.38
CA VAL A 443 -59.82 -23.46 -16.76
C VAL A 443 -60.71 -24.19 -15.76
N SER A 444 -60.40 -24.12 -14.47
CA SER A 444 -61.20 -24.76 -13.41
C SER A 444 -62.65 -24.28 -13.39
N LYS A 445 -62.89 -22.97 -13.56
CA LYS A 445 -64.25 -22.40 -13.67
C LYS A 445 -64.98 -22.89 -14.92
N SER A 446 -64.30 -22.96 -16.05
CA SER A 446 -64.89 -23.43 -17.31
C SER A 446 -65.25 -24.92 -17.23
N LEU A 447 -64.37 -25.75 -16.66
CA LEU A 447 -64.63 -27.18 -16.42
C LEU A 447 -65.84 -27.39 -15.50
N ARG A 448 -65.94 -26.62 -14.40
CA ARG A 448 -67.13 -26.69 -13.52
C ARG A 448 -68.39 -26.25 -14.24
N SER A 449 -68.34 -25.14 -14.97
CA SER A 449 -69.52 -24.62 -15.69
C SER A 449 -70.03 -25.65 -16.70
N TRP A 450 -69.11 -26.22 -17.48
CA TRP A 450 -69.40 -27.32 -18.42
C TRP A 450 -70.00 -28.53 -17.70
N ALA A 451 -69.39 -28.99 -16.62
CA ALA A 451 -69.87 -30.16 -15.88
C ALA A 451 -71.26 -29.94 -15.28
N LEU A 452 -71.51 -28.77 -14.70
CA LEU A 452 -72.82 -28.40 -14.17
C LEU A 452 -73.88 -28.37 -15.28
N GLU A 453 -73.54 -27.86 -16.46
CA GLU A 453 -74.43 -27.84 -17.62
C GLU A 453 -74.77 -29.25 -18.10
N ILE A 454 -73.77 -30.12 -18.26
CA ILE A 454 -73.96 -31.53 -18.65
C ILE A 454 -74.82 -32.29 -17.64
N ILE A 455 -74.53 -32.16 -16.34
CA ILE A 455 -75.33 -32.81 -15.30
C ILE A 455 -76.77 -32.26 -15.33
N SER A 456 -76.95 -30.94 -15.48
CA SER A 456 -78.28 -30.33 -15.55
C SER A 456 -79.10 -30.87 -16.72
N GLN A 457 -78.47 -30.98 -17.89
CA GLN A 457 -79.10 -31.52 -19.09
C GLN A 457 -79.48 -32.99 -18.88
N LYS A 458 -78.52 -33.84 -18.51
CA LYS A 458 -78.75 -35.29 -18.35
C LYS A 458 -79.71 -35.61 -17.22
N ALA A 459 -79.62 -34.92 -16.09
CA ALA A 459 -80.57 -35.08 -15.01
C ALA A 459 -81.99 -34.67 -15.42
N SER A 460 -82.14 -33.62 -16.24
CA SER A 460 -83.46 -33.25 -16.78
C SER A 460 -84.02 -34.32 -17.71
N GLU A 461 -83.19 -34.85 -18.63
CA GLU A 461 -83.57 -35.95 -19.54
C GLU A 461 -84.04 -37.20 -18.76
N TYR A 462 -83.31 -37.63 -17.72
CA TYR A 462 -83.73 -38.79 -16.92
C TYR A 462 -84.99 -38.52 -16.11
N LEU A 463 -85.16 -37.30 -15.63
CA LEU A 463 -86.29 -36.93 -14.80
C LEU A 463 -87.61 -36.85 -15.59
N GLU A 464 -87.56 -36.51 -16.88
CA GLU A 464 -88.72 -36.62 -17.79
C GLU A 464 -89.21 -38.08 -17.89
N ASN A 465 -88.29 -39.04 -17.93
CA ASN A 465 -88.61 -40.47 -18.01
C ASN A 465 -89.16 -41.05 -16.68
N LEU A 466 -88.90 -40.40 -15.55
CA LEU A 466 -89.37 -40.81 -14.21
C LEU A 466 -90.81 -40.39 -13.88
N ASN A 467 -91.57 -39.86 -14.87
CA ASN A 467 -92.97 -39.43 -14.75
C ASN A 467 -93.23 -38.53 -13.52
N THR A 468 -92.42 -37.47 -13.38
CA THR A 468 -92.54 -36.51 -12.28
C THR A 468 -93.17 -35.19 -12.74
N LYS A 469 -93.64 -34.36 -11.79
CA LYS A 469 -94.15 -33.01 -12.08
C LYS A 469 -93.04 -32.00 -12.37
N ILE A 470 -91.82 -32.36 -12.05
CA ILE A 470 -90.62 -31.58 -12.33
C ILE A 470 -90.25 -31.90 -13.78
N GLN A 471 -89.83 -30.89 -14.55
CA GLN A 471 -89.46 -31.07 -15.96
C GLN A 471 -87.99 -30.77 -16.20
N ARG A 472 -87.41 -29.88 -15.39
CA ARG A 472 -86.02 -29.45 -15.56
C ARG A 472 -85.33 -29.27 -14.23
N ILE A 473 -84.09 -29.73 -14.18
CA ILE A 473 -83.13 -29.42 -13.12
C ILE A 473 -82.06 -28.49 -13.71
N SER A 474 -81.76 -27.40 -13.01
CA SER A 474 -80.63 -26.54 -13.35
C SER A 474 -79.70 -26.43 -12.16
N LEU A 475 -78.42 -26.70 -12.41
CA LEU A 475 -77.34 -26.48 -11.48
C LEU A 475 -76.61 -25.18 -11.81
N SER A 476 -76.23 -24.43 -10.79
CA SER A 476 -75.46 -23.20 -10.98
C SER A 476 -74.41 -23.04 -9.88
N GLU A 477 -73.21 -22.60 -10.27
CA GLU A 477 -72.15 -22.29 -9.31
C GLU A 477 -72.39 -20.92 -8.68
N LYS A 478 -72.42 -20.87 -7.35
CA LYS A 478 -72.25 -19.66 -6.54
C LYS A 478 -70.83 -19.64 -5.96
N THR A 479 -70.41 -18.52 -5.37
CA THR A 479 -69.02 -18.30 -4.88
C THR A 479 -68.45 -19.44 -4.03
N ARG A 480 -69.26 -20.12 -3.22
CA ARG A 480 -68.80 -21.22 -2.34
C ARG A 480 -69.60 -22.51 -2.45
N ASP A 481 -70.70 -22.50 -3.20
CA ASP A 481 -71.73 -23.55 -3.17
C ASP A 481 -72.32 -23.76 -4.57
N VAL A 482 -72.81 -24.97 -4.85
CA VAL A 482 -73.66 -25.23 -6.03
C VAL A 482 -75.12 -25.16 -5.60
N ASN A 483 -75.94 -24.43 -6.37
CA ASN A 483 -77.37 -24.35 -6.17
C ASN A 483 -78.11 -25.28 -7.14
N ILE A 484 -79.10 -26.01 -6.62
CA ILE A 484 -79.97 -26.90 -7.38
C ILE A 484 -81.34 -26.22 -7.49
N SER A 485 -81.80 -25.98 -8.71
CA SER A 485 -83.11 -25.37 -8.97
C SER A 485 -83.97 -26.33 -9.79
N CYS A 486 -85.16 -26.65 -9.28
CA CYS A 486 -86.12 -27.51 -9.94
C CYS A 486 -87.24 -26.67 -10.57
N TYR A 487 -87.61 -26.98 -11.80
CA TYR A 487 -88.65 -26.26 -12.53
C TYR A 487 -89.80 -27.21 -12.87
N SER A 488 -91.00 -26.78 -12.53
CA SER A 488 -92.25 -27.33 -13.07
C SER A 488 -92.81 -26.36 -14.12
N ARG A 489 -93.82 -26.77 -14.89
CA ARG A 489 -94.36 -26.04 -16.06
C ARG A 489 -94.51 -24.52 -15.85
N ASN A 490 -94.94 -24.10 -14.65
CA ASN A 490 -95.23 -22.70 -14.35
C ASN A 490 -94.55 -22.16 -13.08
N ALA A 491 -93.63 -22.91 -12.44
CA ALA A 491 -93.06 -22.49 -11.15
C ALA A 491 -91.65 -23.05 -10.90
N VAL A 492 -90.85 -22.28 -10.17
CA VAL A 492 -89.62 -22.79 -9.54
C VAL A 492 -90.02 -23.44 -8.22
N LEU A 493 -89.56 -24.66 -8.01
CA LEU A 493 -89.82 -25.44 -6.80
C LEU A 493 -88.56 -25.50 -5.95
N ASP A 494 -88.70 -25.16 -4.68
CA ASP A 494 -87.66 -25.39 -3.69
C ASP A 494 -87.60 -26.88 -3.34
N LEU A 495 -86.40 -27.43 -3.14
CA LEU A 495 -86.19 -28.85 -2.82
C LEU A 495 -86.98 -29.30 -1.58
N GLU A 496 -87.16 -28.40 -0.61
CA GLU A 496 -87.93 -28.64 0.63
C GLU A 496 -89.43 -28.80 0.38
N SER A 497 -89.96 -28.25 -0.72
CA SER A 497 -91.38 -28.32 -1.08
C SER A 497 -91.78 -29.60 -1.82
N LEU A 498 -90.80 -30.43 -2.19
CA LEU A 498 -91.00 -31.67 -2.94
C LEU A 498 -91.49 -32.81 -2.02
N SER A 499 -92.37 -33.66 -2.55
CA SER A 499 -92.77 -34.89 -1.83
C SER A 499 -91.59 -35.88 -1.71
N GLY A 500 -91.67 -36.82 -0.76
CA GLY A 500 -90.59 -37.82 -0.57
C GLY A 500 -90.25 -38.59 -1.84
N GLY A 501 -91.24 -39.00 -2.64
CA GLY A 501 -91.02 -39.67 -3.92
C GLY A 501 -90.45 -38.75 -5.02
N GLU A 502 -90.78 -37.45 -5.02
CA GLU A 502 -90.19 -36.46 -5.94
C GLU A 502 -88.74 -36.14 -5.56
N GLN A 503 -88.44 -36.02 -4.27
CA GLN A 503 -87.07 -35.86 -3.77
C GLN A 503 -86.20 -37.05 -4.16
N VAL A 504 -86.71 -38.27 -4.01
CA VAL A 504 -86.06 -39.52 -4.47
C VAL A 504 -85.80 -39.48 -5.98
N SER A 505 -86.79 -39.06 -6.77
CA SER A 505 -86.66 -38.98 -8.23
C SER A 505 -85.65 -37.93 -8.70
N VAL A 506 -85.63 -36.74 -8.09
CA VAL A 506 -84.64 -35.68 -8.35
C VAL A 506 -83.24 -36.14 -7.97
N ALA A 507 -83.10 -36.74 -6.79
CA ALA A 507 -81.81 -37.18 -6.30
C ALA A 507 -81.22 -38.33 -7.12
N LEU A 508 -82.07 -39.24 -7.58
CA LEU A 508 -81.71 -40.27 -8.53
C LEU A 508 -81.29 -39.66 -9.88
N ALA A 509 -82.10 -38.78 -10.47
CA ALA A 509 -81.80 -38.15 -11.75
C ALA A 509 -80.49 -37.36 -11.73
N LEU A 510 -80.18 -36.66 -10.64
CA LEU A 510 -78.89 -36.00 -10.44
C LEU A 510 -77.72 -36.99 -10.39
N ARG A 511 -77.85 -38.10 -9.67
CA ARG A 511 -76.80 -39.11 -9.63
C ARG A 511 -76.56 -39.78 -10.97
N LEU A 512 -77.63 -40.11 -11.69
CA LEU A 512 -77.55 -40.64 -13.05
C LEU A 512 -76.96 -39.59 -14.02
N GLY A 513 -77.29 -38.31 -13.84
CA GLY A 513 -76.68 -37.22 -14.60
C GLY A 513 -75.16 -37.10 -14.35
N MET A 514 -74.73 -37.29 -13.10
CA MET A 514 -73.32 -37.32 -12.73
C MET A 514 -72.60 -38.59 -13.21
N SER A 515 -73.31 -39.70 -13.31
CA SER A 515 -72.80 -40.98 -13.80
C SER A 515 -72.20 -40.86 -15.21
N HIS A 516 -72.75 -39.96 -16.03
CA HIS A 516 -72.22 -39.63 -17.35
C HIS A 516 -70.83 -38.97 -17.30
N LEU A 517 -70.53 -38.19 -16.27
CA LEU A 517 -69.19 -37.63 -16.04
C LEU A 517 -68.24 -38.61 -15.34
N LEU A 518 -68.80 -39.54 -14.55
CA LEU A 518 -68.03 -40.61 -13.91
C LEU A 518 -67.45 -41.58 -14.95
N GLY A 519 -68.15 -41.86 -16.05
CA GLY A 519 -67.64 -42.70 -17.14
C GLY A 519 -66.35 -42.18 -17.79
N ALA A 520 -66.14 -40.86 -17.80
CA ALA A 520 -64.89 -40.22 -18.23
C ALA A 520 -63.80 -40.19 -17.14
N SER A 521 -64.13 -40.61 -15.92
CA SER A 521 -63.21 -40.75 -14.78
C SER A 521 -62.80 -42.22 -14.61
N ASN A 522 -61.96 -42.52 -13.61
CA ASN A 522 -61.58 -43.91 -13.28
C ASN A 522 -62.72 -44.71 -12.61
N LEU A 523 -63.95 -44.19 -12.56
CA LEU A 523 -65.12 -44.80 -11.90
C LEU A 523 -66.19 -45.18 -12.93
N ASN A 524 -66.16 -46.44 -13.37
CA ASN A 524 -67.09 -46.99 -14.34
C ASN A 524 -68.18 -47.89 -13.72
N PHE A 525 -68.49 -47.73 -12.43
CA PHE A 525 -69.54 -48.49 -11.76
C PHE A 525 -70.39 -47.63 -10.84
N MET A 526 -71.60 -48.09 -10.54
CA MET A 526 -72.53 -47.50 -9.57
C MET A 526 -73.23 -48.60 -8.79
N ILE A 527 -73.27 -48.47 -7.47
CA ILE A 527 -73.99 -49.35 -6.56
C ILE A 527 -75.20 -48.60 -6.01
N LEU A 528 -76.38 -49.19 -6.15
CA LEU A 528 -77.65 -48.66 -5.69
C LEU A 528 -78.29 -49.65 -4.72
N ASP A 529 -78.34 -49.29 -3.45
CA ASP A 529 -78.97 -50.10 -2.40
C ASP A 529 -80.40 -49.61 -2.12
N GLU A 530 -81.37 -50.47 -2.42
CA GLU A 530 -82.82 -50.23 -2.39
C GLU A 530 -83.25 -48.93 -3.08
N PRO A 531 -82.93 -48.72 -4.37
CA PRO A 531 -83.30 -47.49 -5.08
C PRO A 531 -84.80 -47.35 -5.33
N THR A 532 -85.59 -48.40 -5.09
CA THR A 532 -87.05 -48.44 -5.26
C THR A 532 -87.80 -47.96 -4.02
N ALA A 533 -87.10 -47.75 -2.90
CA ALA A 533 -87.71 -47.31 -1.66
C ALA A 533 -88.48 -45.99 -1.86
N HIS A 534 -89.73 -45.94 -1.39
CA HIS A 534 -90.64 -44.79 -1.52
C HIS A 534 -91.12 -44.44 -2.95
N LEU A 535 -90.84 -45.30 -3.95
CA LEU A 535 -91.43 -45.20 -5.28
C LEU A 535 -92.71 -46.04 -5.39
N ASP A 536 -93.71 -45.53 -6.11
CA ASP A 536 -94.90 -46.29 -6.48
C ASP A 536 -94.59 -47.29 -7.63
N SER A 537 -95.54 -48.19 -7.93
CA SER A 537 -95.35 -49.23 -8.94
C SER A 537 -95.09 -48.70 -10.34
N GLU A 538 -95.62 -47.52 -10.68
CA GLU A 538 -95.41 -46.87 -11.97
C GLU A 538 -93.98 -46.32 -12.06
N ARG A 539 -93.52 -45.60 -11.03
CA ARG A 539 -92.16 -45.05 -10.96
C ARG A 539 -91.09 -46.12 -10.85
N ARG A 540 -91.37 -47.25 -10.19
CA ARG A 540 -90.44 -48.41 -10.19
C ARG A 540 -90.20 -48.92 -11.61
N LYS A 541 -91.23 -49.02 -12.45
CA LYS A 541 -91.08 -49.41 -13.86
C LYS A 541 -90.33 -48.35 -14.67
N SER A 542 -90.63 -47.06 -14.45
CA SER A 542 -89.87 -45.96 -15.08
C SER A 542 -88.39 -45.97 -14.71
N LEU A 543 -88.05 -46.28 -13.46
CA LEU A 543 -86.68 -46.42 -12.99
C LEU A 543 -85.92 -47.52 -13.76
N VAL A 544 -86.52 -48.70 -13.88
CA VAL A 544 -85.91 -49.81 -14.63
C VAL A 544 -85.69 -49.45 -16.09
N ASN A 545 -86.62 -48.73 -16.71
CA ASN A 545 -86.47 -48.25 -18.08
C ASN A 545 -85.29 -47.26 -18.22
N VAL A 546 -85.16 -46.31 -17.29
CA VAL A 546 -84.04 -45.34 -17.31
C VAL A 546 -82.69 -46.05 -17.12
N LEU A 547 -82.60 -47.00 -16.19
CA LEU A 547 -81.38 -47.78 -15.96
C LEU A 547 -81.03 -48.66 -17.16
N SER A 548 -82.04 -49.25 -17.80
CA SER A 548 -81.85 -50.03 -19.03
C SER A 548 -81.35 -49.16 -20.19
N GLN A 549 -81.85 -47.93 -20.32
CA GLN A 549 -81.33 -46.98 -21.31
C GLN A 549 -79.86 -46.66 -21.06
N LEU A 550 -79.48 -46.38 -19.81
CA LEU A 550 -78.08 -46.11 -19.42
C LEU A 550 -77.12 -47.26 -19.74
N ILE A 551 -77.55 -48.50 -19.51
CA ILE A 551 -76.75 -49.71 -19.80
C ILE A 551 -76.61 -49.93 -21.31
N ASN A 552 -77.64 -49.58 -22.09
CA ASN A 552 -77.70 -49.82 -23.53
C ASN A 552 -77.08 -48.70 -24.40
N LEU A 553 -76.66 -47.58 -23.80
CA LEU A 553 -75.86 -46.54 -24.47
C LEU A 553 -74.43 -47.08 -24.73
N LYS A 554 -74.31 -47.96 -25.73
CA LYS A 554 -73.06 -48.62 -26.16
C LYS A 554 -72.22 -47.80 -27.15
N GLU A 555 -72.46 -46.49 -27.28
CA GLU A 555 -71.84 -45.71 -28.34
C GLU A 555 -70.44 -45.15 -28.04
N ASP A 556 -69.91 -45.29 -26.81
CA ASP A 556 -68.51 -44.98 -26.50
C ASP A 556 -67.95 -45.98 -25.47
N ASP A 557 -66.63 -46.23 -25.49
CA ASP A 557 -65.85 -47.23 -24.74
C ASP A 557 -65.97 -47.21 -23.18
N SER A 558 -66.96 -46.54 -22.61
CA SER A 558 -67.23 -46.51 -21.16
C SER A 558 -68.59 -47.17 -20.82
N SER A 559 -68.63 -48.51 -20.80
CA SER A 559 -69.79 -49.23 -20.26
C SER A 559 -69.84 -49.04 -18.74
N MET A 560 -70.86 -48.36 -18.23
CA MET A 560 -71.06 -48.21 -16.78
C MET A 560 -71.72 -49.46 -16.19
N GLN A 561 -71.09 -50.07 -15.19
CA GLN A 561 -71.63 -51.21 -14.47
C GLN A 561 -72.57 -50.76 -13.35
N PHE A 562 -73.83 -51.19 -13.39
CA PHE A 562 -74.78 -50.98 -12.29
C PHE A 562 -74.89 -52.24 -11.43
N ILE A 563 -74.75 -52.08 -10.12
CA ILE A 563 -75.03 -53.11 -9.11
C ILE A 563 -76.23 -52.62 -8.30
N ILE A 564 -77.36 -53.31 -8.44
CA ILE A 564 -78.60 -52.92 -7.77
C ILE A 564 -78.91 -53.99 -6.73
N ILE A 565 -79.13 -53.54 -5.50
CA ILE A 565 -79.54 -54.39 -4.38
C ILE A 565 -80.99 -54.04 -4.08
N THR A 566 -81.91 -54.99 -4.23
CA THR A 566 -83.31 -54.76 -3.89
C THR A 566 -84.05 -56.06 -3.53
N HIS A 567 -85.11 -55.93 -2.74
CA HIS A 567 -86.11 -56.97 -2.51
C HIS A 567 -87.14 -57.11 -3.66
N ASP A 568 -87.29 -56.08 -4.51
CA ASP A 568 -88.28 -56.04 -5.58
C ASP A 568 -87.75 -56.67 -6.89
N ALA A 569 -87.33 -57.94 -6.90
CA ALA A 569 -86.73 -58.55 -8.10
C ALA A 569 -87.64 -58.53 -9.34
N GLU A 570 -88.96 -58.66 -9.14
CA GLU A 570 -89.99 -58.74 -10.20
C GLU A 570 -90.04 -57.52 -11.12
N ILE A 571 -89.56 -56.35 -10.67
CA ILE A 571 -89.58 -55.14 -11.53
C ILE A 571 -88.56 -55.21 -12.65
N PHE A 572 -87.60 -56.14 -12.58
CA PHE A 572 -86.52 -56.32 -13.54
C PHE A 572 -86.76 -57.48 -14.53
N ASP A 573 -87.85 -58.23 -14.40
CA ASP A 573 -88.13 -59.42 -15.23
C ASP A 573 -88.20 -59.09 -16.74
N ASP A 574 -88.71 -57.91 -17.10
CA ASP A 574 -88.85 -57.45 -18.50
C ASP A 574 -87.66 -56.57 -18.98
N SER A 575 -86.53 -56.58 -18.28
CA SER A 575 -85.42 -55.65 -18.51
C SER A 575 -84.11 -56.32 -18.92
N SER A 576 -83.18 -55.54 -19.49
CA SER A 576 -81.87 -56.02 -19.97
C SER A 576 -80.86 -56.22 -18.83
N VAL A 577 -81.22 -56.95 -17.78
CA VAL A 577 -80.31 -57.31 -16.69
C VAL A 577 -79.46 -58.50 -17.11
N GLU A 578 -78.14 -58.36 -17.05
CA GLU A 578 -77.22 -59.42 -17.47
C GLU A 578 -77.12 -60.57 -16.45
N ASN A 579 -77.20 -60.23 -15.15
CA ASN A 579 -76.99 -61.18 -14.05
C ASN A 579 -77.90 -60.85 -12.88
N ILE A 580 -78.66 -61.84 -12.39
CA ILE A 580 -79.45 -61.72 -11.17
C ILE A 580 -78.90 -62.72 -10.15
N TYR A 581 -78.60 -62.22 -8.95
CA TYR A 581 -78.13 -63.03 -7.83
C TYR A 581 -79.16 -62.96 -6.69
N LYS A 582 -79.79 -64.09 -6.37
CA LYS A 582 -80.75 -64.21 -5.29
C LYS A 582 -80.04 -64.66 -4.01
N PHE A 583 -80.23 -63.89 -2.94
CA PHE A 583 -79.71 -64.18 -1.62
C PHE A 583 -80.85 -64.71 -0.73
N GLU A 584 -80.70 -65.92 -0.20
CA GLU A 584 -81.71 -66.56 0.64
C GLU A 584 -81.09 -66.99 1.97
N SER A 585 -81.81 -66.75 3.08
CA SER A 585 -81.38 -67.20 4.40
C SER A 585 -81.62 -68.71 4.54
N ALA A 586 -80.58 -69.44 4.93
CA ALA A 586 -80.64 -70.87 5.23
C ALA A 586 -80.06 -71.15 6.63
N PRO A 587 -80.34 -72.33 7.22
CA PRO A 587 -79.89 -72.68 8.58
C PRO A 587 -78.37 -72.56 8.80
N ASP A 588 -77.57 -72.80 7.75
CA ASP A 588 -76.10 -72.78 7.80
C ASP A 588 -75.48 -71.47 7.24
N GLY A 589 -76.31 -70.45 6.95
CA GLY A 589 -75.88 -69.15 6.42
C GLY A 589 -76.67 -68.69 5.19
N THR A 590 -76.18 -67.66 4.52
CA THR A 590 -76.81 -67.12 3.29
C THR A 590 -76.41 -67.95 2.08
N ILE A 591 -77.39 -68.50 1.37
CA ILE A 591 -77.20 -69.17 0.08
C ILE A 591 -77.34 -68.12 -1.03
N VAL A 592 -76.41 -68.12 -1.98
CA VAL A 592 -76.42 -67.23 -3.15
C VAL A 592 -76.62 -68.05 -4.42
N ASN A 593 -77.75 -67.85 -5.09
CA ASN A 593 -78.09 -68.51 -6.35
C ASN A 593 -78.09 -67.48 -7.49
N ARG A 594 -77.51 -67.84 -8.64
CA ARG A 594 -77.66 -67.06 -9.86
C ARG A 594 -78.95 -67.51 -10.56
N LEU A 595 -79.84 -66.55 -10.84
CA LEU A 595 -81.11 -66.79 -11.55
C LEU A 595 -80.94 -66.72 -13.07
#